data_AF-A0A8C9VYF7-F1
#
_entry.id   AF-A0A8C9VYF7-F1
#
_cell.length_a   1.000
_cell.length_b   1.000
_cell.length_c   1.000
_cell.angle_alpha   90.00
_cell.angle_beta   90.00
_cell.angle_gamma   90.00
#
_symmetry.space_group_name_H-M   'P 1'
#
loop_
_entity.id
_entity.type
_entity.pdbx_description
1 polymer ?
#
loop_
_entity_poly.entity_id
_entity_poly.type
_entity_poly.pdbx_seq_one_letter_code
_entity_poly.pdbx_strand_id
1 'polypeptide(L)'
;MSAQGDCEFLVKKARELVSEDPWAAKAWLITARTLYPSDFNIQYEMYTIERNAERTASAGRLLYDMFVNFPDQPVVWREISVITAALCSGFLPQSKDILFRFTHSSDLRLLPCTTKAVLPFCLQLMLACFKLRAFMDNRDDLALGHVIVLLQHDWPLGEALFLKAIDKICQQGSFQYENFFNYVTNIDMLEEFAYLRTTEGGRVQLELLPNQGMLIKHHTVTRGITKGVKEDFRLAMERQVARCGENLLSVLHRFCINERVILVQSLP
;
A
#
# COMPACT_ATOMS: atom_id res chain seq x y z
N MET A 1 -31.63 -26.13 -17.59
CA MET A 1 -30.20 -26.34 -17.30
C MET A 1 -29.75 -25.16 -16.45
N SER A 2 -29.14 -25.39 -15.29
CA SER A 2 -28.75 -24.30 -14.39
C SER A 2 -27.46 -23.66 -14.90
N ALA A 3 -27.39 -22.32 -14.89
CA ALA A 3 -26.21 -21.56 -15.33
C ALA A 3 -24.90 -22.03 -14.66
N GLN A 4 -25.00 -22.51 -13.41
CA GLN A 4 -23.89 -23.11 -12.67
C GLN A 4 -23.28 -24.34 -13.35
N GLY A 5 -24.12 -25.24 -13.89
CA GLY A 5 -23.66 -26.47 -14.55
C GLY A 5 -22.99 -26.18 -15.90
N ASP A 6 -23.41 -25.11 -16.57
CA ASP A 6 -22.82 -24.67 -17.83
C ASP A 6 -21.43 -24.03 -17.60
N CYS A 7 -21.25 -23.22 -16.54
CA CYS A 7 -19.94 -22.68 -16.14
C CYS A 7 -18.93 -23.80 -15.84
N GLU A 8 -19.32 -24.78 -15.02
CA GLU A 8 -18.45 -25.90 -14.63
C GLU A 8 -18.05 -26.76 -15.83
N PHE A 9 -18.98 -26.99 -16.77
CA PHE A 9 -18.69 -27.71 -18.00
C PHE A 9 -17.61 -27.00 -18.84
N LEU A 10 -17.73 -25.68 -19.02
CA LEU A 10 -16.79 -24.89 -19.81
C LEU A 10 -15.40 -24.84 -19.18
N VAL A 11 -15.32 -24.68 -17.85
CA VAL A 11 -14.06 -24.73 -17.10
C VAL A 11 -13.41 -26.12 -17.21
N LYS A 12 -14.20 -27.19 -17.06
CA LYS A 12 -13.71 -28.57 -17.19
C LYS A 12 -13.16 -28.83 -18.59
N LYS A 13 -13.86 -28.40 -19.64
CA LYS A 13 -13.41 -28.55 -21.03
C LYS A 13 -12.13 -27.79 -21.32
N ALA A 14 -11.98 -26.58 -20.79
CA ALA A 14 -10.74 -25.84 -20.89
C ALA A 14 -9.58 -26.59 -20.23
N ARG A 15 -9.78 -27.14 -19.02
CA ARG A 15 -8.75 -27.84 -18.24
C ARG A 15 -8.22 -29.10 -18.93
N GLU A 16 -9.11 -29.88 -19.55
CA GLU A 16 -8.74 -31.07 -20.34
C GLU A 16 -7.79 -30.73 -21.49
N LEU A 17 -7.93 -29.54 -22.07
CA LEU A 17 -7.15 -29.12 -23.24
C LEU A 17 -5.85 -28.40 -22.87
N VAL A 18 -5.60 -28.03 -21.60
CA VAL A 18 -4.43 -27.21 -21.23
C VAL A 18 -3.10 -27.87 -21.62
N SER A 19 -2.99 -29.19 -21.48
CA SER A 19 -1.77 -29.92 -21.82
C SER A 19 -1.64 -30.26 -23.32
N GLU A 20 -2.76 -30.37 -24.03
CA GLU A 20 -2.79 -30.80 -25.44
C GLU A 20 -2.80 -29.61 -26.39
N ASP A 21 -3.68 -28.64 -26.14
CA ASP A 21 -3.84 -27.42 -26.92
C ASP A 21 -4.17 -26.22 -26.00
N PRO A 22 -3.12 -25.51 -25.52
CA PRO A 22 -3.29 -24.34 -24.68
C PRO A 22 -4.10 -23.20 -25.35
N TRP A 23 -4.15 -23.15 -26.69
CA TRP A 23 -4.90 -22.12 -27.42
C TRP A 23 -6.39 -22.45 -27.44
N ALA A 24 -6.73 -23.72 -27.66
CA ALA A 24 -8.10 -24.19 -27.54
C ALA A 24 -8.63 -24.01 -26.10
N ALA A 25 -7.83 -24.37 -25.09
CA ALA A 25 -8.18 -24.14 -23.68
C ALA A 25 -8.51 -22.66 -23.39
N LYS A 26 -7.71 -21.74 -23.92
CA LYS A 26 -7.98 -20.29 -23.81
C LYS A 26 -9.25 -19.88 -24.55
N ALA A 27 -9.48 -20.39 -25.75
CA ALA A 27 -10.70 -20.07 -26.51
C ALA A 27 -11.96 -20.47 -25.75
N TRP A 28 -11.95 -21.64 -25.11
CA TRP A 28 -13.04 -22.09 -24.22
C TRP A 28 -13.28 -21.13 -23.06
N LEU A 29 -12.23 -20.67 -22.39
CA LEU A 29 -12.38 -19.74 -21.26
C LEU A 29 -12.76 -18.32 -21.67
N ILE A 30 -12.26 -17.83 -22.80
CA ILE A 30 -12.69 -16.52 -23.34
C ILE A 30 -14.19 -16.57 -23.67
N THR A 31 -14.65 -17.68 -24.25
CA THR A 31 -16.06 -17.90 -24.52
C THR A 31 -16.86 -17.97 -23.22
N ALA A 32 -16.39 -18.74 -22.23
CA ALA A 32 -17.03 -18.85 -20.93
C ALA A 32 -17.13 -17.50 -20.21
N ARG A 33 -16.06 -16.70 -20.22
CA ARG A 33 -16.04 -15.36 -19.61
C ARG A 33 -16.99 -14.40 -20.32
N THR A 34 -17.16 -14.54 -21.63
CA THR A 34 -18.11 -13.72 -22.40
C THR A 34 -19.55 -14.06 -22.03
N LEU A 35 -19.84 -15.34 -21.80
CA LEU A 35 -21.18 -15.81 -21.42
C LEU A 35 -21.50 -15.57 -19.93
N TYR A 36 -20.49 -15.67 -19.06
CA TYR A 36 -20.62 -15.61 -17.60
C TYR A 36 -19.53 -14.71 -16.98
N PRO A 37 -19.54 -13.40 -17.23
CA PRO A 37 -18.47 -12.49 -16.82
C PRO A 37 -18.33 -12.35 -15.29
N SER A 38 -19.43 -12.55 -14.56
CA SER A 38 -19.50 -12.46 -13.10
C SER A 38 -19.23 -13.79 -12.39
N ASP A 39 -18.83 -14.84 -13.11
CA ASP A 39 -18.46 -16.12 -12.48
C ASP A 39 -16.99 -16.10 -12.07
N PHE A 40 -16.75 -16.26 -10.77
CA PHE A 40 -15.40 -16.24 -10.22
C PHE A 40 -14.54 -17.43 -10.70
N ASN A 41 -15.12 -18.62 -10.83
CA ASN A 41 -14.37 -19.84 -11.16
C ASN A 41 -13.78 -19.76 -12.56
N ILE A 42 -14.54 -19.18 -13.51
CA ILE A 42 -14.05 -18.93 -14.87
C ILE A 42 -12.86 -17.96 -14.85
N GLN A 43 -12.96 -16.85 -14.12
CA GLN A 43 -11.89 -15.86 -14.03
C GLN A 43 -10.64 -16.42 -13.34
N TYR A 44 -10.83 -17.23 -12.30
CA TYR A 44 -9.75 -17.87 -11.56
C TYR A 44 -9.05 -18.98 -12.35
N GLU A 45 -9.79 -19.75 -13.17
CA GLU A 45 -9.18 -20.72 -14.07
C GLU A 45 -8.35 -20.03 -15.15
N MET A 46 -8.86 -18.93 -15.73
CA MET A 46 -8.10 -18.12 -16.68
C MET A 46 -6.80 -17.61 -16.05
N TYR A 47 -6.87 -17.09 -14.82
CA TYR A 47 -5.70 -16.65 -14.08
C TYR A 47 -4.70 -17.79 -13.88
N THR A 48 -5.17 -18.96 -13.42
CA THR A 48 -4.33 -20.12 -13.11
C THR A 48 -3.59 -20.63 -14.33
N ILE A 49 -4.25 -20.70 -15.50
CA ILE A 49 -3.62 -21.15 -16.75
C ILE A 49 -2.55 -20.14 -17.20
N GLU A 50 -2.85 -18.84 -17.17
CA GLU A 50 -1.87 -17.82 -17.57
C GLU A 50 -0.67 -17.78 -16.59
N ARG A 51 -0.92 -17.95 -15.29
CA ARG A 51 0.13 -18.04 -14.26
C ARG A 51 1.03 -19.25 -14.48
N ASN A 52 0.44 -20.43 -14.65
CA ASN A 52 1.20 -21.68 -14.84
C ASN A 52 1.96 -21.71 -16.17
N ALA A 53 1.48 -20.95 -17.17
CA ALA A 53 2.18 -20.75 -18.44
C ALA A 53 3.27 -19.66 -18.38
N GLU A 54 3.58 -19.12 -17.19
CA GLU A 54 4.53 -18.02 -16.97
C GLU A 54 4.17 -16.76 -17.79
N ARG A 55 2.91 -16.62 -18.21
CA ARG A 55 2.39 -15.45 -18.94
C ARG A 55 1.95 -14.39 -17.94
N THR A 56 2.95 -13.87 -17.24
CA THR A 56 2.81 -12.95 -16.12
C THR A 56 1.89 -11.76 -16.45
N ALA A 57 1.96 -11.19 -17.66
CA ALA A 57 1.13 -10.04 -18.06
C ALA A 57 -0.37 -10.31 -18.10
N SER A 58 -0.74 -11.46 -18.66
CA SER A 58 -2.12 -11.89 -18.70
C SER A 58 -2.60 -12.29 -17.30
N ALA A 59 -1.76 -13.01 -16.55
CA ALA A 59 -2.06 -13.42 -15.18
C ALA A 59 -2.27 -12.22 -14.25
N GLY A 60 -1.39 -11.21 -14.31
CA GLY A 60 -1.50 -10.00 -13.48
C GLY A 60 -2.76 -9.19 -13.78
N ARG A 61 -3.17 -9.08 -15.05
CA ARG A 61 -4.44 -8.44 -15.43
C ARG A 61 -5.63 -9.19 -14.85
N LEU A 62 -5.66 -10.52 -15.01
CA LEU A 62 -6.75 -11.35 -14.49
C LEU A 62 -6.80 -11.30 -12.95
N LEU A 63 -5.66 -11.26 -12.28
CA LEU A 63 -5.60 -11.10 -10.83
C LEU A 63 -6.16 -9.74 -10.37
N TYR A 64 -5.84 -8.66 -11.09
CA TYR A 64 -6.41 -7.34 -10.83
C TYR A 64 -7.93 -7.31 -11.07
N ASP A 65 -8.38 -7.85 -12.20
CA ASP A 65 -9.81 -7.94 -12.51
C ASP A 65 -10.53 -8.77 -11.43
N MET A 66 -9.91 -9.83 -10.92
CA MET A 66 -10.45 -10.62 -9.82
C MET A 66 -10.49 -9.83 -8.50
N PHE A 67 -9.44 -9.06 -8.19
CA PHE A 67 -9.38 -8.23 -7.00
C PHE A 67 -10.47 -7.15 -6.98
N VAL A 68 -10.68 -6.47 -8.10
CA VAL A 68 -11.69 -5.40 -8.20
C VAL A 68 -13.10 -5.97 -8.15
N ASN A 69 -13.36 -7.06 -8.87
CA ASN A 69 -14.73 -7.57 -9.05
C ASN A 69 -15.14 -8.63 -8.02
N PHE A 70 -14.18 -9.27 -7.35
CA PHE A 70 -14.42 -10.36 -6.38
C PHE A 70 -13.59 -10.18 -5.11
N PRO A 71 -13.68 -9.03 -4.41
CA PRO A 71 -12.87 -8.75 -3.22
C PRO A 71 -13.19 -9.69 -2.05
N ASP A 72 -14.37 -10.31 -2.01
CA ASP A 72 -14.75 -11.24 -0.94
C ASP A 72 -14.13 -12.64 -1.10
N GLN A 73 -13.45 -12.92 -2.22
CA GLN A 73 -12.88 -14.24 -2.49
C GLN A 73 -11.51 -14.38 -1.82
N PRO A 74 -11.37 -15.27 -0.80
CA PRO A 74 -10.17 -15.34 0.03
C PRO A 74 -8.93 -15.81 -0.75
N VAL A 75 -9.13 -16.53 -1.84
CA VAL A 75 -8.02 -16.99 -2.69
C VAL A 75 -7.31 -15.83 -3.41
N VAL A 76 -8.03 -14.75 -3.73
CA VAL A 76 -7.44 -13.56 -4.37
C VAL A 76 -6.47 -12.88 -3.39
N TRP A 77 -6.88 -12.71 -2.15
CA TRP A 77 -6.04 -12.15 -1.08
C TRP A 77 -4.86 -13.03 -0.71
N ARG A 78 -5.00 -14.35 -0.81
CA ARG A 78 -3.88 -15.28 -0.65
C ARG A 78 -2.80 -15.05 -1.70
N GLU A 79 -3.18 -14.91 -2.97
CA GLU A 79 -2.22 -14.64 -4.06
C GLU A 79 -1.54 -13.28 -3.87
N ILE A 80 -2.29 -12.24 -3.48
CA ILE A 80 -1.74 -10.91 -3.16
C ILE A 80 -0.76 -10.98 -1.99
N SER A 81 -1.09 -11.75 -0.95
CA SER A 81 -0.23 -11.96 0.21
C SER A 81 1.07 -12.66 -0.16
N VAL A 82 1.02 -13.67 -1.04
CA VAL A 82 2.22 -14.37 -1.54
C VAL A 82 3.11 -13.43 -2.34
N ILE A 83 2.52 -12.65 -3.26
CA ILE A 83 3.26 -11.65 -4.05
C ILE A 83 3.90 -10.61 -3.11
N THR A 84 3.13 -10.11 -2.15
CA THR A 84 3.60 -9.12 -1.16
C THR A 84 4.73 -9.68 -0.30
N ALA A 85 4.60 -10.93 0.18
CA ALA A 85 5.64 -11.60 0.96
C ALA A 85 6.93 -11.84 0.17
N ALA A 86 6.81 -12.26 -1.09
CA ALA A 86 7.96 -12.43 -1.98
C ALA A 86 8.70 -11.08 -2.16
N LEU A 87 7.96 -10.00 -2.40
CA LEU A 87 8.50 -8.65 -2.55
C LEU A 87 9.16 -8.11 -1.26
N CYS A 88 8.59 -8.42 -0.08
CA CYS A 88 9.10 -7.97 1.22
C CYS A 88 10.28 -8.81 1.77
N SER A 89 10.50 -10.02 1.26
CA SER A 89 11.52 -10.94 1.77
C SER A 89 12.92 -10.66 1.22
N GLY A 90 13.08 -9.77 0.22
CA GLY A 90 14.35 -9.55 -0.48
C GLY A 90 14.84 -10.78 -1.29
N PHE A 91 14.19 -11.93 -1.13
CA PHE A 91 14.23 -13.04 -2.07
C PHE A 91 13.39 -12.64 -3.28
N LEU A 92 14.04 -11.96 -4.21
CA LEU A 92 13.69 -12.13 -5.61
C LEU A 92 14.04 -13.59 -5.92
N PRO A 93 13.08 -14.52 -6.10
CA PRO A 93 13.43 -15.75 -6.80
C PRO A 93 14.13 -15.32 -8.10
N GLN A 94 15.19 -16.02 -8.50
CA GLN A 94 15.88 -15.77 -9.77
C GLN A 94 14.99 -16.03 -11.01
N SER A 95 13.68 -16.10 -10.83
CA SER A 95 12.66 -16.15 -11.86
C SER A 95 12.29 -14.74 -12.30
N LYS A 96 12.10 -14.58 -13.60
CA LYS A 96 11.84 -13.33 -14.33
C LYS A 96 10.42 -12.80 -14.09
N ASP A 97 10.03 -12.60 -12.84
CA ASP A 97 8.66 -12.22 -12.48
C ASP A 97 8.54 -10.71 -12.34
N ILE A 98 8.02 -10.07 -13.40
CA ILE A 98 7.79 -8.64 -13.53
C ILE A 98 6.42 -8.24 -12.96
N LEU A 99 6.40 -7.22 -12.09
CA LEU A 99 5.18 -6.60 -11.56
C LEU A 99 4.63 -5.51 -12.50
N PHE A 100 3.32 -5.48 -12.70
CA PHE A 100 2.61 -4.67 -13.69
C PHE A 100 2.29 -3.24 -13.20
N ARG A 101 2.43 -2.22 -14.08
CA ARG A 101 1.82 -0.88 -13.91
C ARG A 101 0.47 -0.82 -14.61
N PHE A 102 -0.52 -0.22 -13.95
CA PHE A 102 -1.79 0.20 -14.54
C PHE A 102 -1.88 1.74 -14.51
N THR A 103 -2.20 2.35 -15.65
CA THR A 103 -2.63 3.76 -15.73
C THR A 103 -4.10 3.81 -16.11
N HIS A 104 -4.82 4.86 -15.70
CA HIS A 104 -6.23 5.10 -16.06
C HIS A 104 -6.51 5.21 -17.57
N SER A 105 -5.47 5.27 -18.41
CA SER A 105 -5.55 5.11 -19.85
C SER A 105 -5.11 3.69 -20.26
N SER A 106 -5.89 3.07 -21.13
CA SER A 106 -5.89 1.69 -21.61
C SER A 106 -4.62 1.16 -22.29
N ASP A 107 -3.43 1.68 -21.96
CA ASP A 107 -2.16 1.29 -22.56
C ASP A 107 -1.26 0.51 -21.60
N LEU A 108 -1.05 -0.77 -21.91
CA LEU A 108 -0.17 -1.68 -21.17
C LEU A 108 1.29 -1.41 -21.58
N ARG A 109 2.13 -0.98 -20.63
CA ARG A 109 3.59 -0.89 -20.84
C ARG A 109 4.31 -1.93 -19.97
N LEU A 110 5.11 -2.78 -20.61
CA LEU A 110 6.02 -3.70 -19.93
C LEU A 110 7.08 -2.88 -19.18
N LEU A 111 7.23 -3.10 -17.87
CA LEU A 111 8.34 -2.53 -17.10
C LEU A 111 9.37 -3.61 -16.77
N PRO A 112 10.66 -3.28 -16.70
CA PRO A 112 11.67 -4.20 -16.14
C PRO A 112 11.35 -4.50 -14.66
N CYS A 113 11.47 -5.76 -14.21
CA CYS A 113 11.36 -6.13 -12.79
C CYS A 113 12.58 -5.59 -12.03
N THR A 114 12.50 -4.32 -11.69
CA THR A 114 13.52 -3.62 -10.93
C THR A 114 12.84 -2.96 -9.77
N THR A 115 13.54 -2.80 -8.65
CA THR A 115 13.02 -2.09 -7.47
C THR A 115 12.44 -0.72 -7.84
N LYS A 116 13.03 -0.02 -8.82
CA LYS A 116 12.55 1.28 -9.33
C LYS A 116 11.18 1.21 -10.03
N ALA A 117 10.87 0.09 -10.66
CA ALA A 117 9.62 -0.13 -11.39
C ALA A 117 8.49 -0.64 -10.49
N VAL A 118 8.85 -1.51 -9.55
CA VAL A 118 7.93 -2.26 -8.70
C VAL A 118 7.51 -1.46 -7.46
N LEU A 119 8.45 -0.74 -6.84
CA LEU A 119 8.21 -0.03 -5.59
C LEU A 119 7.04 0.97 -5.68
N PRO A 120 6.90 1.81 -6.74
CA PRO A 120 5.73 2.68 -6.90
C PRO A 120 4.39 1.95 -6.80
N PHE A 121 4.28 0.74 -7.37
CA PHE A 121 3.07 -0.06 -7.30
C PHE A 121 2.80 -0.55 -5.87
N CYS A 122 3.82 -1.06 -5.19
CA CYS A 122 3.68 -1.50 -3.80
C CYS A 122 3.22 -0.34 -2.90
N LEU A 123 3.78 0.86 -3.11
CA LEU A 123 3.40 2.07 -2.38
C LEU A 123 1.93 2.43 -2.60
N GLN A 124 1.44 2.35 -3.85
CA GLN A 124 0.02 2.58 -4.17
C GLN A 124 -0.90 1.56 -3.50
N LEU A 125 -0.56 0.27 -3.56
CA LEU A 125 -1.35 -0.79 -2.96
C LEU A 125 -1.43 -0.61 -1.43
N MET A 126 -0.29 -0.36 -0.79
CA MET A 126 -0.25 -0.09 0.65
C MET A 126 -1.05 1.17 1.01
N LEU A 127 -0.95 2.23 0.21
CA LEU A 127 -1.71 3.46 0.45
C LEU A 127 -3.21 3.18 0.41
N ALA A 128 -3.69 2.38 -0.56
CA ALA A 128 -5.08 1.98 -0.63
C ALA A 128 -5.53 1.20 0.63
N CYS A 129 -4.71 0.29 1.13
CA CYS A 129 -5.00 -0.49 2.34
C CYS A 129 -5.05 0.39 3.60
N PHE A 130 -4.04 1.23 3.83
CA PHE A 130 -3.99 2.09 5.01
C PHE A 130 -5.02 3.21 4.96
N LYS A 131 -5.37 3.71 3.78
CA LYS A 131 -6.39 4.75 3.63
C LYS A 131 -7.75 4.30 4.17
N LEU A 132 -8.15 3.06 3.93
CA LEU A 132 -9.41 2.55 4.49
C LEU A 132 -9.36 2.59 6.02
N ARG A 133 -8.30 2.06 6.61
CA ARG A 133 -8.13 1.96 8.07
C ARG A 133 -7.95 3.31 8.76
N ALA A 134 -7.13 4.19 8.20
CA ALA A 134 -6.79 5.50 8.77
C ALA A 134 -8.00 6.45 8.86
N PHE A 135 -8.97 6.30 7.95
CA PHE A 135 -10.14 7.18 7.89
C PHE A 135 -11.43 6.56 8.43
N MET A 136 -11.35 5.41 9.11
CA MET A 136 -12.45 4.88 9.93
C MET A 136 -12.74 5.76 11.16
N ASP A 137 -13.90 5.56 11.79
CA ASP A 137 -14.35 6.31 12.96
C ASP A 137 -13.43 6.12 14.20
N ASN A 138 -12.72 4.99 14.27
CA ASN A 138 -11.78 4.74 15.36
C ASN A 138 -10.45 5.50 15.15
N ARG A 139 -9.82 5.90 16.25
CA ARG A 139 -8.50 6.52 16.23
C ARG A 139 -7.43 5.48 15.92
N ASP A 140 -6.70 5.66 14.82
CA ASP A 140 -5.56 4.84 14.42
C ASP A 140 -4.42 5.70 13.86
N ASP A 141 -3.64 6.29 14.77
CA ASP A 141 -2.54 7.20 14.42
C ASP A 141 -1.42 6.47 13.63
N LEU A 142 -1.25 5.16 13.85
CA LEU A 142 -0.27 4.35 13.14
C LEU A 142 -0.62 4.23 11.66
N ALA A 143 -1.86 3.86 11.35
CA ALA A 143 -2.36 3.79 9.98
C ALA A 143 -2.31 5.18 9.31
N LEU A 144 -2.71 6.23 10.03
CA LEU A 144 -2.69 7.60 9.51
C LEU A 144 -1.26 8.09 9.23
N GLY A 145 -0.30 7.78 10.11
CA GLY A 145 1.11 8.08 9.90
C GLY A 145 1.70 7.33 8.70
N HIS A 146 1.33 6.05 8.51
CA HIS A 146 1.73 5.32 7.31
C HIS A 146 1.15 5.92 6.02
N VAL A 147 -0.10 6.40 6.04
CA VAL A 147 -0.68 7.15 4.91
C VAL A 147 0.18 8.39 4.60
N ILE A 148 0.56 9.17 5.61
CA ILE A 148 1.40 10.37 5.43
C ILE A 148 2.76 10.02 4.81
N VAL A 149 3.42 8.95 5.30
CA VAL A 149 4.71 8.51 4.72
C VAL A 149 4.56 8.14 3.24
N LEU A 150 3.50 7.40 2.89
CA LEU A 150 3.24 6.93 1.53
C LEU A 150 2.86 8.08 0.58
N LEU A 151 2.12 9.08 1.07
CA LEU A 151 1.69 10.24 0.28
C LEU A 151 2.84 11.09 -0.27
N GLN A 152 4.04 11.00 0.32
CA GLN A 152 5.23 11.64 -0.24
C GLN A 152 5.53 11.16 -1.66
N HIS A 153 5.20 9.90 -2.00
CA HIS A 153 5.42 9.35 -3.34
C HIS A 153 4.57 10.04 -4.40
N ASP A 154 3.35 10.42 -4.03
CA ASP A 154 2.35 11.01 -4.93
C ASP A 154 2.33 12.52 -4.87
N TRP A 155 3.26 13.14 -4.14
CA TRP A 155 3.30 14.59 -4.03
C TRP A 155 3.59 15.24 -5.39
N PRO A 156 2.85 16.27 -5.82
CA PRO A 156 1.79 16.99 -5.09
C PRO A 156 0.35 16.47 -5.31
N LEU A 157 0.14 15.47 -6.17
CA LEU A 157 -1.20 14.91 -6.44
C LEU A 157 -1.91 14.37 -5.18
N GLY A 158 -1.13 13.89 -4.21
CA GLY A 158 -1.62 13.40 -2.91
C GLY A 158 -2.03 14.48 -1.90
N GLU A 159 -1.82 15.76 -2.18
CA GLU A 159 -2.03 16.88 -1.25
C GLU A 159 -3.44 16.92 -0.66
N ALA A 160 -4.47 16.75 -1.50
CA ALA A 160 -5.85 16.78 -1.03
C ALA A 160 -6.17 15.68 -0.01
N LEU A 161 -5.50 14.53 -0.08
CA LEU A 161 -5.65 13.45 0.92
C LEU A 161 -4.80 13.73 2.16
N PHE A 162 -3.64 14.35 1.99
CA PHE A 162 -2.80 14.81 3.10
C PHE A 162 -3.52 15.84 3.97
N LEU A 163 -4.13 16.88 3.38
CA LEU A 163 -4.89 17.88 4.12
C LEU A 163 -6.06 17.27 4.91
N LYS A 164 -6.74 16.25 4.36
CA LYS A 164 -7.75 15.49 5.11
C LYS A 164 -7.16 14.75 6.32
N ALA A 165 -5.94 14.23 6.21
CA ALA A 165 -5.25 13.63 7.35
C ALA A 165 -4.91 14.70 8.41
N ILE A 166 -4.46 15.88 7.99
CA ILE A 166 -4.20 17.03 8.86
C ILE A 166 -5.47 17.49 9.59
N ASP A 167 -6.60 17.61 8.90
CA ASP A 167 -7.89 17.93 9.51
C ASP A 167 -8.30 16.91 10.58
N LYS A 168 -8.11 15.62 10.30
CA LYS A 168 -8.38 14.54 11.26
C LYS A 168 -7.47 14.66 12.49
N ILE A 169 -6.19 14.93 12.30
CA ILE A 169 -5.22 15.16 13.39
C ILE A 169 -5.63 16.37 14.25
N CYS A 170 -6.06 17.47 13.61
CA CYS A 170 -6.56 18.65 14.30
C CYS A 170 -7.79 18.34 15.16
N GLN A 171 -8.75 17.59 14.61
CA GLN A 171 -9.95 17.16 15.33
C GLN A 171 -9.62 16.25 16.52
N GLN A 172 -8.58 15.43 16.42
CA GLN A 172 -8.10 14.56 17.51
C GLN A 172 -7.33 15.32 18.59
N GLY A 173 -6.78 16.50 18.27
CA GLY A 173 -5.97 17.34 19.18
C GLY A 173 -4.62 16.73 19.58
N SER A 174 -4.34 15.50 19.16
CA SER A 174 -3.07 14.82 19.42
C SER A 174 -2.79 13.80 18.30
N PHE A 175 -1.52 13.54 18.03
CA PHE A 175 -1.08 12.56 17.05
C PHE A 175 0.24 11.93 17.48
N GLN A 176 0.26 10.59 17.52
CA GLN A 176 1.43 9.80 17.90
C GLN A 176 1.94 8.99 16.72
N TYR A 177 3.18 9.23 16.30
CA TYR A 177 3.81 8.48 15.23
C TYR A 177 5.34 8.54 15.32
N GLU A 178 5.94 7.52 15.95
CA GLU A 178 7.39 7.45 16.21
C GLU A 178 8.24 7.32 14.93
N ASN A 179 7.61 6.91 13.83
CA ASN A 179 8.25 6.72 12.53
C ASN A 179 8.34 8.01 11.70
N PHE A 180 7.82 9.14 12.20
CA PHE A 180 7.76 10.39 11.46
C PHE A 180 9.15 10.86 10.99
N PHE A 181 10.07 11.05 11.93
CA PHE A 181 11.44 11.50 11.61
C PHE A 181 12.28 10.42 10.93
N ASN A 182 11.82 9.17 10.86
CA ASN A 182 12.53 8.14 10.11
C ASN A 182 12.31 8.32 8.60
N TYR A 183 11.09 8.67 8.18
CA TYR A 183 10.67 8.54 6.79
C TYR A 183 10.05 9.79 6.14
N VAL A 184 9.56 10.79 6.89
CA VAL A 184 8.94 12.00 6.32
C VAL A 184 10.01 13.05 6.03
N THR A 185 10.31 13.29 4.76
CA THR A 185 11.37 14.19 4.28
C THR A 185 10.85 15.31 3.37
N ASN A 186 9.59 15.25 2.95
CA ASN A 186 8.94 16.29 2.14
C ASN A 186 8.78 17.59 2.96
N ILE A 187 9.29 18.71 2.42
CA ILE A 187 9.35 20.00 3.12
C ILE A 187 7.96 20.55 3.44
N ASP A 188 7.04 20.51 2.48
CA ASP A 188 5.67 21.04 2.66
C ASP A 188 4.97 20.29 3.80
N MET A 189 5.13 18.96 3.87
CA MET A 189 4.60 18.16 4.98
C MET A 189 5.27 18.51 6.31
N LEU A 190 6.59 18.72 6.34
CA LEU A 190 7.30 19.09 7.57
C LEU A 190 6.86 20.46 8.09
N GLU A 191 6.62 21.42 7.20
CA GLU A 191 6.10 22.75 7.52
C GLU A 191 4.71 22.65 8.16
N GLU A 192 3.80 21.88 7.57
CA GLU A 192 2.46 21.66 8.11
C GLU A 192 2.50 21.03 9.52
N PHE A 193 3.36 20.04 9.74
CA PHE A 193 3.55 19.46 11.08
C PHE A 193 4.19 20.43 12.08
N ALA A 194 5.03 21.36 11.62
CA ALA A 194 5.53 22.44 12.47
C ALA A 194 4.42 23.43 12.84
N TYR A 195 3.57 23.79 11.86
CA TYR A 195 2.43 24.69 12.04
C TYR A 195 1.42 24.14 13.04
N LEU A 196 1.11 22.84 13.03
CA LEU A 196 0.18 22.19 13.95
C LEU A 196 0.50 22.40 15.44
N ARG A 197 1.78 22.58 15.81
CA ARG A 197 2.17 22.85 17.20
C ARG A 197 1.94 24.29 17.64
N THR A 198 1.76 25.21 16.69
CA THR A 198 1.59 26.62 16.98
C THR A 198 0.20 26.89 17.57
N THR A 199 0.02 28.09 18.12
CA THR A 199 -1.30 28.54 18.60
C THR A 199 -2.32 28.66 17.48
N GLU A 200 -1.87 28.99 16.27
CA GLU A 200 -2.71 29.20 15.09
C GLU A 200 -3.08 27.88 14.42
N GLY A 201 -2.16 26.90 14.40
CA GLY A 201 -2.39 25.54 13.90
C GLY A 201 -3.10 24.59 14.87
N GLY A 202 -3.73 25.10 15.94
CA GLY A 202 -4.58 24.29 16.83
C GLY A 202 -3.91 23.69 18.07
N ARG A 203 -2.61 23.93 18.30
CA ARG A 203 -1.82 23.41 19.44
C ARG A 203 -1.92 21.89 19.59
N VAL A 204 -1.86 21.17 18.49
CA VAL A 204 -1.91 19.71 18.48
C VAL A 204 -0.74 19.13 19.26
N GLN A 205 -1.02 18.16 20.14
CA GLN A 205 0.02 17.41 20.85
C GLN A 205 0.65 16.37 19.92
N LEU A 206 1.86 16.64 19.45
CA LEU A 206 2.60 15.74 18.56
C LEU A 206 3.64 14.90 19.32
N GLU A 207 3.47 13.58 19.28
CA GLU A 207 4.39 12.59 19.85
C GLU A 207 5.12 11.85 18.72
N LEU A 208 6.10 12.52 18.12
CA LEU A 208 6.83 12.06 16.92
C LEU A 208 8.21 11.46 17.23
N LEU A 209 8.70 11.67 18.45
CA LEU A 209 10.00 11.16 18.89
C LEU A 209 9.79 9.91 19.75
N PRO A 210 10.57 8.84 19.53
CA PRO A 210 10.48 7.63 20.33
C PRO A 210 10.74 7.96 21.82
N ASN A 211 10.00 7.30 22.71
CA ASN A 211 10.12 7.39 24.17
C ASN A 211 9.62 8.69 24.87
N GLN A 212 8.90 9.60 24.19
CA GLN A 212 8.34 10.78 24.87
C GLN A 212 7.21 10.44 25.87
N GLY A 213 6.42 9.40 25.60
CA GLY A 213 5.30 8.99 26.47
C GLY A 213 5.70 8.48 27.85
N MET A 214 6.92 7.96 28.03
CA MET A 214 7.41 7.47 29.33
C MET A 214 7.86 8.60 30.27
N LEU A 215 8.36 9.72 29.73
CA LEU A 215 8.83 10.87 30.51
C LEU A 215 7.67 11.73 31.03
N ILE A 216 6.54 11.76 30.31
CA ILE A 216 5.38 12.59 30.66
C ILE A 216 4.54 11.95 31.78
N LYS A 217 4.48 10.61 31.85
CA LYS A 217 3.69 9.90 32.88
C LYS A 217 4.29 9.95 34.29
N HIS A 218 5.57 10.26 34.45
CA HIS A 218 6.25 10.20 35.75
C HIS A 218 6.57 11.55 36.41
N HIS A 219 6.47 12.69 35.72
CA HIS A 219 6.96 13.95 36.27
C HIS A 219 5.98 15.11 36.19
N THR A 220 5.56 15.56 37.37
CA THR A 220 4.94 16.85 37.67
C THR A 220 5.62 17.98 36.89
N VAL A 221 4.79 18.81 36.26
CA VAL A 221 5.15 19.98 35.44
C VAL A 221 6.21 20.84 36.13
N THR A 222 7.46 20.77 35.64
CA THR A 222 8.52 21.72 35.98
C THR A 222 8.93 22.49 34.73
N ARG A 223 9.05 23.81 34.85
CA ARG A 223 9.24 24.79 33.75
C ARG A 223 10.49 24.58 32.87
N GLY A 224 11.36 23.60 33.18
CA GLY A 224 12.55 23.26 32.40
C GLY A 224 12.36 22.14 31.38
N ILE A 225 11.49 21.16 31.66
CA ILE A 225 11.30 19.97 30.80
C ILE A 225 10.57 20.33 29.51
N THR A 226 9.59 21.24 29.57
CA THR A 226 8.84 21.70 28.40
C THR A 226 9.70 22.51 27.43
N LYS A 227 10.75 23.19 27.91
CA LYS A 227 11.77 23.81 27.04
C LYS A 227 12.62 22.74 26.36
N GLY A 228 13.06 21.71 27.08
CA GLY A 228 13.80 20.57 26.51
C GLY A 228 13.02 19.89 25.38
N VAL A 229 11.75 19.55 25.59
CA VAL A 229 10.90 18.91 24.57
C VAL A 229 10.67 19.80 23.34
N LYS A 230 10.63 21.13 23.51
CA LYS A 230 10.54 22.08 22.39
C LYS A 230 11.85 22.15 21.60
N GLU A 231 12.99 22.19 22.29
CA GLU A 231 14.32 22.16 21.66
C GLU A 231 14.59 20.83 20.94
N ASP A 232 14.24 19.70 21.54
CA ASP A 232 14.40 18.38 20.93
C ASP A 232 13.60 18.27 19.63
N PHE A 233 12.37 18.77 19.62
CA PHE A 233 11.56 18.83 18.41
C PHE A 233 12.16 19.74 17.36
N ARG A 234 12.63 20.94 17.74
CA ARG A 234 13.29 21.87 16.82
C ARG A 234 14.52 21.24 16.17
N LEU A 235 15.39 20.62 16.99
CA LEU A 235 16.59 19.93 16.51
C LEU A 235 16.24 18.72 15.62
N ALA A 236 15.18 17.97 15.96
CA ALA A 236 14.71 16.87 15.11
C ALA A 236 14.19 17.37 13.76
N MET A 237 13.42 18.46 13.75
CA MET A 237 12.97 19.12 12.52
C MET A 237 14.14 19.63 11.68
N GLU A 238 15.13 20.31 12.28
CA GLU A 238 16.33 20.79 11.56
C GLU A 238 17.10 19.64 10.91
N ARG A 239 17.30 18.54 11.63
CA ARG A 239 17.92 17.33 11.09
C ARG A 239 17.09 16.74 9.95
N GLN A 240 15.77 16.77 10.06
CA GLN A 240 14.89 16.22 9.04
C GLN A 240 14.83 17.07 7.78
N VAL A 241 14.81 18.40 7.92
CA VAL A 241 14.91 19.35 6.79
C VAL A 241 16.24 19.15 6.04
N ALA A 242 17.34 18.90 6.74
CA ALA A 242 18.63 18.60 6.10
C ALA A 242 18.61 17.33 5.23
N ARG A 243 17.60 16.45 5.41
CA ARG A 243 17.39 15.22 4.61
C ARG A 243 16.49 15.43 3.39
N CYS A 244 16.03 16.65 3.10
CA CYS A 244 15.12 16.92 1.98
C CYS A 244 15.69 16.54 0.60
N GLY A 245 17.02 16.46 0.48
CA GLY A 245 17.71 16.00 -0.73
C GLY A 245 17.90 14.48 -0.82
N GLU A 246 17.47 13.70 0.18
CA GLU A 246 17.55 12.24 0.12
C GLU A 246 16.70 11.69 -1.04
N ASN A 247 17.16 10.57 -1.62
CA ASN A 247 16.37 9.89 -2.63
C ASN A 247 15.10 9.30 -1.99
N LEU A 248 13.94 9.89 -2.29
CA LEU A 248 12.66 9.49 -1.71
C LEU A 248 12.36 8.01 -1.93
N LEU A 249 12.64 7.45 -3.12
CA LEU A 249 12.42 6.03 -3.38
C LEU A 249 13.27 5.15 -2.46
N SER A 250 14.51 5.54 -2.14
CA SER A 250 15.35 4.83 -1.17
C SER A 250 14.80 4.93 0.27
N VAL A 251 14.22 6.07 0.64
CA VAL A 251 13.56 6.25 1.95
C VAL A 251 12.33 5.35 2.06
N LEU A 252 11.46 5.39 1.06
CA LEU A 252 10.24 4.58 1.02
C LEU A 252 10.52 3.08 0.88
N HIS A 253 11.58 2.69 0.16
CA HIS A 253 12.03 1.30 0.13
C HIS A 253 12.43 0.80 1.52
N ARG A 254 13.18 1.62 2.28
CA ARG A 254 13.58 1.30 3.66
C ARG A 254 12.37 1.19 4.58
N PHE A 255 11.41 2.08 4.42
CA PHE A 255 10.12 2.01 5.10
C PHE A 255 9.41 0.67 4.86
N CYS A 256 9.31 0.24 3.59
CA CYS A 256 8.69 -1.04 3.24
C CYS A 256 9.40 -2.24 3.90
N ILE A 257 10.72 -2.22 3.96
CA ILE A 257 11.52 -3.31 4.55
C ILE A 257 11.39 -3.34 6.07
N ASN A 258 11.54 -2.19 6.72
CA ASN A 258 11.60 -2.10 8.17
C ASN A 258 10.22 -2.32 8.81
N GLU A 259 9.17 -1.77 8.21
CA GLU A 259 7.82 -1.86 8.76
C GLU A 259 7.05 -3.09 8.24
N ARG A 260 7.70 -3.99 7.48
CA ARG A 260 7.06 -5.12 6.76
C ARG A 260 6.09 -5.95 7.61
N VAL A 261 6.38 -6.15 8.89
CA VAL A 261 5.54 -6.96 9.80
C VAL A 261 4.23 -6.25 10.08
N ILE A 262 4.30 -4.96 10.42
CA ILE A 262 3.14 -4.12 10.70
C ILE A 262 2.35 -3.88 9.41
N LEU A 263 3.04 -3.73 8.28
CA LEU A 263 2.43 -3.61 6.96
C LEU A 263 1.59 -4.85 6.62
N VAL A 264 2.15 -6.05 6.80
CA VAL A 264 1.43 -7.32 6.53
C VAL A 264 0.28 -7.55 7.50
N GLN A 265 0.43 -7.22 8.78
CA GLN A 265 -0.65 -7.33 9.78
C GLN A 265 -1.78 -6.31 9.57
N SER A 266 -1.54 -5.26 8.82
CA SER A 266 -2.52 -4.22 8.52
C SER A 266 -3.29 -4.47 7.22
N LEU A 267 -2.91 -5.50 6.47
CA LEU A 267 -3.69 -6.01 5.34
C LEU A 267 -4.86 -6.87 5.91
N PRO A 268 -6.08 -6.74 5.38
CA PRO A 268 -7.21 -7.57 5.78
C PRO A 268 -7.02 -9.05 5.43
#